data_AF-A0A7S0JYM5-F1
#
_entry.id   AF-A0A7S0JYM5-F1
#
_cell.length_a   1.000
_cell.length_b   1.000
_cell.length_c   1.000
_cell.angle_alpha   90.00
_cell.angle_beta   90.00
_cell.angle_gamma   90.00
#
_symmetry.space_group_name_H-M   'P 1'
#
loop_
_entity.id
_entity.type
_entity.pdbx_description
1 polymer ?
#
loop_
_entity_poly.entity_id
_entity_poly.type
_entity_poly.pdbx_seq_one_letter_code
_entity_poly.pdbx_strand_id
1 'polypeptide(L)'
;AWQYTATPALHGAAAFRERLGGPAALEAWLDRFFSLPIPHPDPHLGQEALIGQYAHGNEPSHHITWLYAWTDAPHKGQRLREQIVRRFYGTTPGGLVGNDD
;
A
#
# COMPACT_ATOMS: atom_id res chain seq x y z
N ALA A 1 -12.13 -4.19 1.78
CA ALA A 1 -11.94 -5.39 0.93
C ALA A 1 -10.74 -5.30 -0.03
N TRP A 2 -10.06 -4.15 -0.20
CA TRP A 2 -8.86 -4.04 -1.06
C TRP A 2 -7.54 -4.34 -0.34
N GLN A 3 -7.33 -3.80 0.86
CA GLN A 3 -6.06 -3.92 1.61
C GLN A 3 -5.68 -5.39 1.87
N TYR A 4 -6.65 -6.21 2.25
CA TYR A 4 -6.47 -7.64 2.50
C TYR A 4 -6.31 -8.49 1.22
N THR A 5 -6.62 -7.97 0.03
CA THR A 5 -6.46 -8.74 -1.22
C THR A 5 -4.99 -9.14 -1.44
N ALA A 6 -4.06 -8.29 -1.01
CA ALA A 6 -2.62 -8.52 -1.16
C ALA A 6 -2.00 -9.36 -0.02
N THR A 7 -2.76 -9.80 0.98
CA THR A 7 -2.24 -10.61 2.10
C THR A 7 -1.52 -11.89 1.64
N PRO A 8 -2.00 -12.66 0.64
CA PRO A 8 -1.27 -13.84 0.15
C PRO A 8 0.14 -13.54 -0.36
N ALA A 9 0.42 -12.31 -0.79
CA ALA A 9 1.72 -11.90 -1.28
C ALA A 9 2.80 -11.91 -0.18
N LEU A 10 2.42 -11.87 1.12
CA LEU A 10 3.35 -11.99 2.25
C LEU A 10 4.07 -13.34 2.27
N HIS A 11 3.41 -14.41 1.80
CA HIS A 11 3.99 -15.75 1.72
C HIS A 11 4.49 -16.11 0.31
N GLY A 12 4.05 -15.38 -0.71
CA GLY A 12 4.39 -15.69 -2.10
C GLY A 12 4.02 -14.58 -3.08
N ALA A 13 4.82 -13.51 -3.11
CA ALA A 13 4.64 -12.41 -4.07
C ALA A 13 4.73 -12.87 -5.54
N ALA A 14 5.61 -13.84 -5.85
CA ALA A 14 5.67 -14.48 -7.16
C ALA A 14 4.32 -15.11 -7.55
N ALA A 15 3.79 -15.95 -6.68
CA ALA A 15 2.55 -16.67 -6.91
C ALA A 15 1.37 -15.69 -7.02
N PHE A 16 1.33 -14.66 -6.18
CA PHE A 16 0.33 -13.61 -6.25
C PHE A 16 0.37 -12.88 -7.60
N ARG A 17 1.56 -12.48 -8.07
CA ARG A 17 1.76 -11.88 -9.41
C ARG A 17 1.22 -12.80 -10.51
N GLU A 18 1.58 -14.07 -10.49
CA GLU A 18 1.11 -15.03 -11.51
C GLU A 18 -0.41 -15.19 -11.49
N ARG A 19 -1.05 -15.20 -10.30
CA ARG A 19 -2.51 -15.27 -10.19
C ARG A 19 -3.23 -14.04 -10.73
N LEU A 20 -2.58 -12.88 -10.72
CA LEU A 20 -3.11 -11.66 -11.34
C LEU A 20 -2.92 -11.63 -12.87
N GLY A 21 -2.06 -12.49 -13.43
CA GLY A 21 -1.76 -12.51 -14.87
C GLY A 21 -0.38 -11.97 -15.23
N GLY A 22 0.58 -11.99 -14.29
CA GLY A 22 1.98 -11.65 -14.55
C GLY A 22 2.35 -10.20 -14.19
N PRO A 23 3.59 -9.77 -14.51
CA PRO A 23 4.15 -8.48 -14.09
C PRO A 23 3.28 -7.27 -14.45
N ALA A 24 2.82 -7.18 -15.71
CA ALA A 24 2.00 -6.06 -16.17
C ALA A 24 0.62 -6.01 -15.49
N ALA A 25 0.02 -7.16 -15.21
CA ALA A 25 -1.27 -7.23 -14.54
C ALA A 25 -1.16 -6.86 -13.05
N LEU A 26 -0.08 -7.28 -12.38
CA LEU A 26 0.23 -6.83 -11.03
C LEU A 26 0.46 -5.30 -11.00
N GLU A 27 1.19 -4.74 -11.95
CA GLU A 27 1.40 -3.30 -12.05
C GLU A 27 0.07 -2.55 -12.19
N ALA A 28 -0.79 -2.98 -13.13
CA ALA A 28 -2.11 -2.37 -13.33
C ALA A 28 -2.99 -2.46 -12.07
N TRP A 29 -2.93 -3.60 -11.35
CA TRP A 29 -3.64 -3.76 -10.08
C TRP A 29 -3.12 -2.80 -9.01
N LEU A 30 -1.80 -2.64 -8.88
CA LEU A 30 -1.18 -1.70 -7.94
C LEU A 30 -1.51 -0.25 -8.30
N ASP A 31 -1.39 0.15 -9.57
CA ASP A 31 -1.75 1.49 -10.04
C ASP A 31 -3.23 1.81 -9.71
N ARG A 32 -4.11 0.81 -9.87
CA ARG A 32 -5.53 0.92 -9.49
C ARG A 32 -5.71 1.04 -7.97
N PHE A 33 -5.02 0.22 -7.19
CA PHE A 33 -5.06 0.24 -5.73
C PHE A 33 -4.64 1.61 -5.16
N PHE A 34 -3.54 2.19 -5.65
CA PHE A 34 -3.04 3.49 -5.19
C PHE A 34 -3.81 4.71 -5.75
N SER A 35 -4.71 4.52 -6.71
CA SER A 35 -5.52 5.61 -7.30
C SER A 35 -6.99 5.61 -6.85
N LEU A 36 -7.53 4.49 -6.39
CA LEU A 36 -8.94 4.40 -5.99
C LEU A 36 -9.16 4.95 -4.57
N PRO A 37 -10.00 5.99 -4.38
CA PRO A 37 -10.26 6.54 -3.05
C PRO A 37 -11.07 5.57 -2.17
N ILE A 38 -10.87 5.63 -0.85
CA ILE A 38 -11.75 4.98 0.12
C ILE A 38 -12.96 5.89 0.39
N PRO A 39 -14.19 5.47 0.06
CA PRO A 39 -15.38 6.23 0.42
C PRO A 39 -15.61 6.12 1.93
N HIS A 40 -15.84 7.26 2.59
CA HIS A 40 -16.12 7.34 4.04
C HIS A 40 -15.05 6.66 4.90
N PRO A 41 -13.80 7.17 4.91
CA PRO A 41 -12.73 6.56 5.70
C PRO A 41 -13.04 6.63 7.19
N ASP A 42 -12.78 5.53 7.90
CA ASP A 42 -13.00 5.39 9.33
C ASP A 42 -11.66 5.18 10.07
N PRO A 43 -11.19 6.19 10.85
CA PRO A 43 -10.00 6.06 11.70
C PRO A 43 -10.08 4.91 12.71
N HIS A 44 -11.27 4.53 13.18
CA HIS A 44 -11.42 3.37 14.08
C HIS A 44 -11.09 2.04 13.40
N LEU A 45 -11.05 2.02 12.06
CA LEU A 45 -10.60 0.89 11.25
C LEU A 45 -9.16 1.07 10.73
N GLY A 46 -8.43 2.08 11.23
CA GLY A 46 -7.08 2.43 10.80
C GLY A 46 -7.02 2.98 9.37
N GLN A 47 -8.12 3.56 8.87
CA GLN A 47 -8.19 4.14 7.51
C GLN A 47 -7.68 5.58 7.48
N GLU A 48 -6.48 5.78 8.01
CA GLU A 48 -5.78 7.07 8.07
C GLU A 48 -4.56 7.04 7.17
N ALA A 49 -3.99 8.23 6.88
CA ALA A 49 -2.81 8.37 6.02
C ALA A 49 -2.98 7.66 4.66
N LEU A 50 -3.99 8.10 3.90
CA LEU A 50 -4.41 7.42 2.68
C LEU A 50 -3.62 7.81 1.43
N ILE A 51 -3.34 6.81 0.58
CA ILE A 51 -2.93 6.96 -0.82
C ILE A 51 -3.79 6.00 -1.66
N GLY A 52 -4.93 6.49 -2.15
CA GLY A 52 -5.94 5.61 -2.74
C GLY A 52 -6.48 4.64 -1.69
N GLN A 53 -6.39 3.33 -1.95
CA GLN A 53 -6.77 2.27 -1.01
C GLN A 53 -5.68 1.94 0.02
N TYR A 54 -4.45 2.44 -0.18
CA TYR A 54 -3.38 2.29 0.81
C TYR A 54 -3.75 3.09 2.06
N ALA A 55 -3.84 2.43 3.21
CA ALA A 55 -3.95 3.10 4.51
C ALA A 55 -2.68 2.84 5.30
N HIS A 56 -1.94 3.89 5.61
CA HIS A 56 -0.68 3.75 6.32
C HIS A 56 -0.87 3.53 7.81
N GLY A 57 -1.95 4.09 8.39
CA GLY A 57 -2.28 3.94 9.81
C GLY A 57 -2.81 2.55 10.21
N ASN A 58 -2.55 1.52 9.40
CA ASN A 58 -2.89 0.13 9.70
C ASN A 58 -1.97 -0.82 8.92
N GLU A 59 -1.56 -1.92 9.54
CA GLU A 59 -0.49 -2.80 9.08
C GLU A 59 -0.82 -3.61 7.80
N PRO A 60 -2.08 -3.98 7.48
CA PRO A 60 -2.39 -4.74 6.27
C PRO A 60 -1.91 -4.12 4.95
N SER A 61 -1.66 -2.81 4.92
CA SER A 61 -1.18 -2.12 3.72
C SER A 61 0.35 -2.07 3.62
N HIS A 62 1.09 -2.23 4.72
CA HIS A 62 2.51 -1.83 4.83
C HIS A 62 3.41 -2.49 3.78
N HIS A 63 3.14 -3.75 3.42
CA HIS A 63 3.93 -4.50 2.43
C HIS A 63 3.62 -4.13 0.97
N ILE A 64 2.49 -3.48 0.69
CA ILE A 64 1.95 -3.40 -0.68
C ILE A 64 2.84 -2.56 -1.62
N THR A 65 3.50 -1.51 -1.12
CA THR A 65 4.42 -0.70 -1.96
C THR A 65 5.62 -1.50 -2.48
N TRP A 66 5.99 -2.57 -1.79
CA TRP A 66 7.10 -3.44 -2.18
C TRP A 66 6.73 -4.39 -3.32
N LEU A 67 5.45 -4.61 -3.58
CA LEU A 67 4.99 -5.48 -4.68
C LEU A 67 5.35 -4.92 -6.06
N TYR A 68 5.63 -3.62 -6.20
CA TYR A 68 6.21 -3.07 -7.43
C TYR A 68 7.57 -3.68 -7.78
N ALA A 69 8.32 -4.24 -6.82
CA ALA A 69 9.57 -4.96 -7.11
C ALA A 69 9.35 -6.24 -7.94
N TRP A 70 8.10 -6.72 -8.02
CA TRP A 70 7.69 -7.88 -8.81
C TRP A 70 7.06 -7.50 -10.15
N THR A 71 7.17 -6.23 -10.54
CA THR A 71 6.71 -5.66 -11.81
C THR A 71 7.90 -5.15 -12.62
N ASP A 72 7.65 -4.69 -13.85
CA ASP A 72 8.66 -4.01 -14.66
C ASP A 72 8.87 -2.54 -14.25
N ALA A 73 8.13 -2.05 -13.23
CA ALA A 73 8.16 -0.67 -12.75
C ALA A 73 8.50 -0.52 -11.24
N PRO A 74 9.62 -1.07 -10.73
CA PRO A 74 9.99 -1.02 -9.31
C PRO A 74 10.16 0.42 -8.76
N HIS A 75 10.50 1.37 -9.63
CA HIS A 75 10.67 2.79 -9.30
C HIS A 75 9.37 3.45 -8.79
N LYS A 76 8.19 2.94 -9.19
CA LYS A 76 6.89 3.43 -8.68
C LYS A 76 6.76 3.16 -7.18
N GLY A 77 7.13 1.95 -6.75
CA GLY A 77 7.15 1.58 -5.33
C GLY A 77 8.13 2.43 -4.51
N GLN A 78 9.32 2.72 -5.06
CA GLN A 78 10.29 3.61 -4.41
C GLN A 78 9.71 5.02 -4.19
N ARG A 79 9.06 5.59 -5.21
CA ARG A 79 8.42 6.90 -5.12
C ARG A 79 7.30 6.95 -4.09
N LEU A 80 6.49 5.88 -4.02
CA LEU A 80 5.43 5.78 -3.00
C LEU A 80 6.01 5.72 -1.59
N ARG A 81 7.09 4.97 -1.35
CA ARG A 81 7.75 4.93 -0.04
C ARG A 81 8.34 6.28 0.36
N GLU A 82 8.98 6.99 -0.58
CA GLU A 82 9.43 8.36 -0.33
C GLU A 82 8.26 9.29 0.04
N GLN A 83 7.15 9.18 -0.70
CA GLN A 83 5.95 9.95 -0.43
C GLN A 83 5.35 9.64 0.95
N ILE A 84 5.32 8.36 1.35
CA ILE A 84 4.86 7.91 2.68
C ILE A 84 5.70 8.53 3.78
N VAL A 85 7.04 8.39 3.70
CA VAL A 85 7.96 8.95 4.70
C VAL A 85 7.79 10.45 4.84
N ARG A 86 7.70 11.17 3.71
CA ARG A 86 7.56 12.64 3.72
C ARG A 86 6.20 13.14 4.21
N ARG A 87 5.13 12.36 4.06
CA ARG A 87 3.76 12.80 4.36
C ARG A 87 3.23 12.33 5.71
N PHE A 88 3.65 11.15 6.16
CA PHE A 88 3.01 10.47 7.31
C PHE A 88 3.93 10.32 8.52
N TYR A 89 5.19 10.75 8.41
CA TYR A 89 6.12 10.80 9.52
C TYR A 89 6.63 12.23 9.75
N GLY A 90 6.76 12.60 11.02
CA GLY A 90 7.29 13.88 11.46
C GLY A 90 7.95 13.77 12.84
N THR A 91 8.68 14.80 13.23
CA THR A 91 9.49 14.82 14.46
C THR A 91 8.78 15.46 15.66
N THR A 92 7.48 15.74 15.56
CA THR A 92 6.66 16.34 16.62
C THR A 92 5.87 15.27 17.36
N PRO A 93 5.27 15.58 18.53
CA PRO A 93 4.40 14.62 19.23
C PRO A 93 3.23 14.08 18.40
N GLY A 94 2.76 14.81 17.38
CA GLY A 94 1.75 14.36 16.42
C GLY A 94 2.36 13.86 15.10
N GLY A 95 3.61 13.42 15.13
CA GLY A 95 4.40 13.05 13.95
C GLY A 95 4.08 11.68 13.38
N LEU A 96 3.27 10.86 14.05
CA LEU A 96 2.79 9.57 13.56
C LEU A 96 1.30 9.68 13.23
N VAL A 97 0.90 9.03 12.14
CA VAL A 97 -0.50 8.95 11.72
C VAL A 97 -0.96 7.51 11.89
N GLY A 98 -1.92 7.28 12.79
CA GLY A 98 -2.34 5.95 13.25
C GLY A 98 -1.71 5.55 14.59
N ASN A 99 -1.95 4.32 15.02
CA ASN A 99 -1.21 3.66 16.10
C ASN A 99 0.25 3.39 15.67
N ASP A 100 1.13 3.17 16.64
CA ASP A 100 2.57 2.93 16.43
C ASP A 100 2.90 1.48 16.02
N ASP A 101 1.88 0.60 15.95
CA ASP A 101 2.04 -0.84 15.71
C ASP A 101 2.39 -1.20 14.24
#